data_AF-A0A4R8A490-F1
#
_entry.id   AF-A0A4R8A490-F1
#
_cell.length_a   1.000
_cell.length_b   1.000
_cell.length_c   1.000
_cell.angle_alpha   90.00
_cell.angle_beta   90.00
_cell.angle_gamma   90.00
#
_symmetry.space_group_name_H-M   'P 1'
#
loop_
_entity.id
_entity.type
_entity.pdbx_description
1 polymer ?
#
loop_
_entity_poly.entity_id
_entity_poly.type
_entity_poly.pdbx_seq_one_letter_code
_entity_poly.pdbx_strand_id
1 'polypeptide(L)'
;MRADSDCERATVTIQTADENGPAADAVRSAQLRSTPEGLETSVRGDGSTSGGAISGGGFTISGGTFGNIRTGRGITVNGMHISGGNDIVVNGVHITGAGGTVNVSQGVSPIEIVAVVPKGSSLQTRSDSADIEATGQLARVDANSVSGDVDIDRADDIKARTTSGDIRMGRTDQVSAHSVSGDISIDDFGGSARTETVSGDVRVHATEGGNLSAGSVSGNITVTASDANVAQQLNVQTSTVSGRVRTPQPAMSAESRRRDDSGGARNYKTGRTGPGQAADRTL
;
A
#
# COMPACT_ATOMS: atom_id res chain seq x y z
N MET A 1 5.14 -11.17 11.99
CA MET A 1 5.21 -11.13 13.46
C MET A 1 3.88 -11.58 14.02
N ARG A 2 3.88 -12.41 15.07
CA ARG A 2 2.68 -12.95 15.69
C ARG A 2 2.70 -12.69 17.19
N ALA A 3 1.72 -11.94 17.69
CA ALA A 3 1.48 -11.78 19.11
C ALA A 3 0.62 -12.93 19.64
N ASP A 4 1.12 -13.66 20.62
CA ASP A 4 0.49 -14.85 21.20
C ASP A 4 0.31 -14.66 22.71
N SER A 5 -0.87 -15.00 23.23
CA SER A 5 -1.17 -14.89 24.67
C SER A 5 -0.41 -15.90 25.51
N ASP A 6 -0.05 -17.04 24.93
CA ASP A 6 0.66 -18.12 25.62
C ASP A 6 2.18 -17.99 25.49
N CYS A 7 2.65 -16.94 24.80
CA CYS A 7 4.06 -16.64 24.64
C CYS A 7 4.59 -15.88 25.85
N GLU A 8 5.47 -16.51 26.63
CA GLU A 8 6.15 -15.87 27.75
C GLU A 8 7.43 -15.12 27.34
N ARG A 9 8.07 -15.54 26.24
CA ARG A 9 9.34 -14.99 25.76
C ARG A 9 9.32 -14.80 24.26
N ALA A 10 9.70 -13.61 23.83
CA ALA A 10 9.83 -13.30 22.42
C ALA A 10 10.88 -14.20 21.75
N THR A 11 10.54 -14.73 20.57
CA THR A 11 11.43 -15.49 19.70
C THR A 11 11.45 -14.85 18.32
N VAL A 12 12.60 -14.91 17.64
CA VAL A 12 12.72 -14.51 16.25
C VAL A 12 13.52 -15.57 15.49
N THR A 13 12.98 -15.98 14.35
CA THR A 13 13.59 -16.93 13.42
C THR A 13 13.81 -16.22 12.08
N ILE A 14 14.97 -16.43 11.47
CA ILE A 14 15.31 -15.94 10.13
C ILE A 14 15.67 -17.16 9.31
N GLN A 15 14.99 -17.36 8.18
CA GLN A 15 15.18 -18.55 7.36
C GLN A 15 15.05 -18.26 5.86
N THR A 16 15.61 -19.15 5.05
CA THR A 16 15.41 -19.20 3.60
C THR A 16 15.46 -20.66 3.17
N ALA A 17 14.80 -21.02 2.07
CA ALA A 17 14.87 -22.37 1.52
C ALA A 17 16.19 -22.62 0.76
N ASP A 18 16.92 -21.56 0.42
CA ASP A 18 18.21 -21.67 -0.27
C ASP A 18 19.27 -22.23 0.68
N GLU A 19 19.86 -23.36 0.30
CA GLU A 19 21.03 -23.89 1.02
C GLU A 19 22.30 -23.11 0.70
N ASN A 20 22.38 -22.45 -0.47
CA ASN A 20 23.54 -21.71 -0.94
C ASN A 20 23.10 -20.50 -1.77
N GLY A 21 23.99 -19.52 -1.93
CA GLY A 21 23.74 -18.31 -2.72
C GLY A 21 23.34 -17.10 -1.88
N PRO A 22 22.97 -15.98 -2.52
CA PRO A 22 22.84 -14.67 -1.86
C PRO A 22 21.86 -14.66 -0.69
N ALA A 23 20.72 -15.37 -0.79
CA ALA A 23 19.75 -15.45 0.28
C ALA A 23 20.29 -16.24 1.49
N ALA A 24 20.92 -17.39 1.24
CA ALA A 24 21.55 -18.21 2.29
C ALA A 24 22.66 -17.43 3.01
N ASP A 25 23.47 -16.68 2.26
CA ASP A 25 24.56 -15.85 2.81
C ASP A 25 24.02 -14.66 3.62
N ALA A 26 22.93 -14.05 3.18
CA ALA A 26 22.22 -13.00 3.92
C ALA A 26 21.65 -13.52 5.25
N VAL A 27 21.08 -14.72 5.28
CA VAL A 27 20.60 -15.35 6.53
C VAL A 27 21.77 -15.66 7.47
N ARG A 28 22.88 -16.23 6.96
CA ARG A 28 24.06 -16.53 7.78
C ARG A 28 24.73 -15.29 8.37
N SER A 29 24.68 -14.17 7.66
CA SER A 29 25.26 -12.89 8.09
C SER A 29 24.26 -12.01 8.86
N ALA A 30 23.03 -12.48 9.06
CA ALA A 30 22.00 -11.77 9.80
C ALA A 30 22.46 -11.49 11.24
N GLN A 31 22.15 -10.29 11.72
CA GLN A 31 22.46 -9.88 13.09
C GLN A 31 21.20 -9.97 13.93
N LEU A 32 21.25 -10.78 14.99
CA LEU A 32 20.29 -10.76 16.10
C LEU A 32 20.94 -10.14 17.32
N ARG A 33 20.27 -9.16 17.94
CA ARG A 33 20.71 -8.56 19.20
C ARG A 33 19.54 -8.52 20.17
N SER A 34 19.78 -9.00 21.39
CA SER A 34 18.87 -8.75 22.50
C SER A 34 19.36 -7.52 23.24
N THR A 35 18.50 -6.51 23.35
CA THR A 35 18.70 -5.33 24.16
C THR A 35 17.73 -5.38 25.35
N PRO A 36 17.93 -4.58 26.41
CA PRO A 36 16.92 -4.42 27.47
C PRO A 36 15.56 -3.92 26.95
N GLU A 37 15.55 -3.28 25.77
CA GLU A 37 14.38 -2.65 25.15
C GLU A 37 13.68 -3.58 24.14
N GLY A 38 14.29 -4.70 23.72
CA GLY A 38 13.67 -5.67 22.83
C GLY A 38 14.62 -6.60 22.10
N LEU A 39 14.12 -7.20 21.02
CA LEU A 39 14.89 -8.00 20.07
C LEU A 39 15.07 -7.20 18.78
N GLU A 40 16.31 -6.98 18.38
CA GLU A 40 16.67 -6.33 17.13
C GLU A 40 17.18 -7.35 16.12
N THR A 41 16.68 -7.27 14.89
CA THR A 41 17.06 -8.15 13.78
C THR A 41 17.42 -7.32 12.57
N SER A 42 18.56 -7.61 11.94
CA SER A 42 18.95 -6.97 10.69
C SER A 42 19.46 -8.03 9.72
N VAL A 43 18.80 -8.11 8.56
CA VAL A 43 19.23 -8.89 7.40
C VAL A 43 19.61 -7.90 6.32
N ARG A 44 20.76 -8.13 5.67
CA ARG A 44 21.15 -7.39 4.47
C ARG A 44 21.38 -8.40 3.36
N GLY A 45 20.60 -8.29 2.30
CA GLY A 45 20.89 -8.97 1.04
C GLY A 45 21.76 -8.09 0.17
N ASP A 46 22.71 -8.69 -0.54
CA ASP A 46 23.34 -8.06 -1.70
C ASP A 46 22.26 -8.00 -2.79
N GLY A 47 21.59 -6.85 -2.90
CA GLY A 47 20.43 -6.69 -3.77
C GLY A 47 20.75 -7.11 -5.21
N SER A 48 20.05 -8.14 -5.70
CA SER A 48 20.07 -8.47 -7.12
C SER A 48 19.10 -7.51 -7.82
N THR A 49 19.64 -6.55 -8.58
CA THR A 49 18.82 -5.64 -9.39
C THR A 49 18.15 -6.43 -10.51
N SER A 50 16.91 -6.89 -10.32
CA SER A 50 16.06 -7.36 -11.41
C SER A 50 15.43 -6.15 -12.10
N GLY A 51 16.20 -5.44 -12.92
CA GLY A 51 15.70 -4.27 -13.63
C GLY A 51 16.66 -3.80 -14.71
N GLY A 52 16.30 -4.05 -15.97
CA GLY A 52 17.01 -3.48 -17.11
C GLY A 52 16.80 -4.21 -18.43
N ALA A 53 15.59 -4.18 -18.99
CA ALA A 53 15.44 -4.31 -20.42
C ALA A 53 15.99 -3.02 -21.07
N ILE A 54 17.25 -3.04 -21.50
CA ILE A 54 17.81 -1.99 -22.34
C ILE A 54 17.71 -2.51 -23.78
N SER A 55 16.62 -2.18 -24.46
CA SER A 55 16.56 -2.32 -25.92
C SER A 55 17.24 -1.12 -26.55
N GLY A 56 18.45 -1.31 -27.06
CA GLY A 56 19.17 -0.26 -27.77
C GLY A 56 20.32 -0.81 -28.62
N GLY A 57 20.13 -0.82 -29.93
CA GLY A 57 21.18 -0.84 -30.95
C GLY A 57 22.01 -2.12 -31.05
N GLY A 58 21.50 -3.13 -31.77
CA GLY A 58 22.27 -4.32 -32.12
C GLY A 58 23.54 -4.00 -32.90
N PHE A 59 24.66 -4.61 -32.48
CA PHE A 59 25.88 -4.73 -33.28
C PHE A 59 25.89 -6.12 -33.92
N THR A 60 25.55 -6.20 -35.21
CA THR A 60 25.61 -7.45 -35.98
C THR A 60 26.99 -7.58 -36.61
N ILE A 61 27.82 -8.50 -36.12
CA ILE A 61 29.05 -8.90 -36.83
C ILE A 61 28.70 -10.10 -37.72
N SER A 62 28.75 -9.89 -39.03
CA SER A 62 28.52 -10.94 -40.04
C SER A 62 29.85 -11.38 -40.64
N GLY A 63 30.23 -12.65 -40.41
CA GLY A 63 31.10 -13.43 -41.30
C GLY A 63 32.50 -13.81 -40.79
N GLY A 64 32.81 -15.11 -40.86
CA GLY A 64 34.15 -15.69 -40.76
C GLY A 64 34.38 -16.60 -39.54
N THR A 65 34.83 -17.84 -39.76
CA THR A 65 35.37 -18.68 -38.67
C THR A 65 36.61 -17.99 -38.08
N PHE A 66 36.61 -17.75 -36.76
CA PHE A 66 37.76 -17.17 -36.06
C PHE A 66 38.34 -18.16 -35.06
N GLY A 67 39.66 -18.08 -34.82
CA GLY A 67 40.33 -18.71 -33.69
C GLY A 67 40.10 -17.96 -32.37
N ASN A 68 40.80 -18.40 -31.30
CA ASN A 68 40.70 -17.88 -29.93
C ASN A 68 40.70 -16.34 -29.84
N ILE A 69 39.63 -15.73 -29.34
CA ILE A 69 39.57 -14.31 -29.00
C ILE A 69 40.25 -14.12 -27.64
N ARG A 70 41.46 -13.54 -27.61
CA ARG A 70 42.16 -13.14 -26.38
C ARG A 70 42.22 -11.61 -26.32
N THR A 71 41.42 -10.99 -25.46
CA THR A 71 41.55 -9.56 -25.15
C THR A 71 42.03 -9.39 -23.71
N GLY A 72 43.04 -8.54 -23.50
CA GLY A 72 43.70 -8.34 -22.21
C GLY A 72 42.87 -7.57 -21.16
N ARG A 73 41.65 -7.16 -21.49
CA ARG A 73 40.69 -6.50 -20.59
C ARG A 73 39.26 -6.94 -20.95
N GLY A 74 38.47 -7.21 -19.92
CA GLY A 74 37.23 -7.99 -19.97
C GLY A 74 36.19 -7.51 -20.98
N ILE A 75 35.39 -8.47 -21.48
CA ILE A 75 34.26 -8.24 -22.37
C ILE A 75 32.99 -8.34 -21.54
N THR A 76 32.14 -7.31 -21.58
CA THR A 76 30.78 -7.34 -21.03
C THR A 76 29.80 -7.50 -22.19
N VAL A 77 29.05 -8.61 -22.22
CA VAL A 77 28.00 -8.86 -23.23
C VAL A 77 26.64 -8.88 -22.54
N ASN A 78 25.82 -7.86 -22.80
CA ASN A 78 24.43 -7.83 -22.33
C ASN A 78 23.55 -8.58 -23.34
N GLY A 79 23.07 -9.76 -22.95
CA GLY A 79 22.26 -10.63 -23.80
C GLY A 79 23.11 -11.40 -24.81
N MET A 80 23.60 -12.57 -24.41
CA MET A 80 24.34 -13.48 -25.29
C MET A 80 23.37 -14.52 -25.86
N HIS A 81 23.11 -14.47 -27.17
CA HIS A 81 22.36 -15.50 -27.91
C HIS A 81 23.35 -16.33 -28.73
N ILE A 82 23.66 -17.54 -28.26
CA ILE A 82 24.51 -18.50 -28.97
C ILE A 82 23.59 -19.44 -29.75
N SER A 83 23.67 -19.40 -31.07
CA SER A 83 22.95 -20.33 -31.95
C SER A 83 23.95 -21.03 -32.87
N GLY A 84 23.81 -22.35 -33.04
CA GLY A 84 24.64 -23.13 -33.96
C GLY A 84 25.88 -23.83 -33.38
N GLY A 85 26.04 -23.89 -32.06
CA GLY A 85 27.07 -24.70 -31.38
C GLY A 85 26.46 -25.57 -30.28
N ASN A 86 26.96 -26.80 -30.12
CA ASN A 86 26.43 -27.77 -29.16
C ASN A 86 27.09 -27.71 -27.77
N ASP A 87 28.14 -26.90 -27.60
CA ASP A 87 28.97 -26.86 -26.40
C ASP A 87 29.46 -25.44 -26.09
N ILE A 88 29.09 -24.91 -24.92
CA ILE A 88 29.54 -23.63 -24.39
C ILE A 88 30.40 -23.91 -23.16
N VAL A 89 31.67 -23.55 -23.18
CA VAL A 89 32.58 -23.78 -22.04
C VAL A 89 32.86 -22.50 -21.28
N VAL A 90 32.46 -22.43 -20.00
CA VAL A 90 32.76 -21.31 -19.09
C VAL A 90 33.62 -21.84 -17.95
N ASN A 91 34.87 -21.38 -17.85
CA ASN A 91 35.83 -21.84 -16.82
C ASN A 91 35.98 -23.37 -16.73
N GLY A 92 35.91 -24.07 -17.86
CA GLY A 92 36.00 -25.54 -17.92
C GLY A 92 34.67 -26.27 -17.69
N VAL A 93 33.57 -25.56 -17.41
CA VAL A 93 32.23 -26.15 -17.30
C VAL A 93 31.56 -26.15 -18.67
N HIS A 94 31.20 -27.34 -19.14
CA HIS A 94 30.49 -27.54 -20.41
C HIS A 94 28.98 -27.36 -20.21
N ILE A 95 28.41 -26.39 -20.92
CA ILE A 95 26.98 -26.12 -21.00
C ILE A 95 26.53 -26.59 -22.38
N THR A 96 26.07 -27.84 -22.45
CA THR A 96 25.62 -28.48 -23.70
C THR A 96 24.11 -28.53 -23.76
N GLY A 97 23.53 -28.10 -24.89
CA GLY A 97 22.09 -28.20 -25.16
C GLY A 97 21.84 -28.33 -26.66
N ALA A 98 20.99 -29.29 -27.07
CA ALA A 98 20.63 -29.48 -28.46
C ALA A 98 19.72 -28.32 -28.93
N GLY A 99 20.30 -27.25 -29.47
CA GLY A 99 19.59 -26.21 -30.24
C GLY A 99 18.51 -25.42 -29.48
N GLY A 100 18.52 -25.40 -28.15
CA GLY A 100 17.58 -24.67 -27.32
C GLY A 100 18.24 -23.56 -26.49
N THR A 101 17.49 -22.50 -26.17
CA THR A 101 17.88 -21.45 -25.22
C THR A 101 18.16 -22.06 -23.84
N VAL A 102 19.37 -21.91 -23.32
CA VAL A 102 19.71 -22.28 -21.93
C VAL A 102 19.36 -21.08 -21.04
N ASN A 103 18.24 -21.17 -20.31
CA ASN A 103 17.87 -20.19 -19.30
C ASN A 103 18.51 -20.58 -17.96
N VAL A 104 19.61 -19.90 -17.57
CA VAL A 104 20.13 -19.99 -16.20
C VAL A 104 19.36 -18.98 -15.34
N SER A 105 18.17 -19.34 -14.89
CA SER A 105 17.44 -18.60 -13.86
C SER A 105 17.70 -19.29 -12.53
N GLN A 106 18.71 -18.82 -11.80
CA GLN A 106 18.81 -19.11 -10.37
C GLN A 106 17.86 -18.13 -9.69
N GLY A 107 16.59 -18.51 -9.58
CA GLY A 107 15.67 -17.81 -8.69
C GLY A 107 16.19 -17.96 -7.27
N VAL A 108 16.30 -16.86 -6.53
CA VAL A 108 16.60 -16.90 -5.09
C VAL A 108 15.29 -17.16 -4.35
N SER A 109 15.34 -18.03 -3.35
CA SER A 109 14.22 -18.20 -2.43
C SER A 109 14.07 -16.95 -1.56
N PRO A 110 12.85 -16.59 -1.14
CA PRO A 110 12.65 -15.47 -0.23
C PRO A 110 13.35 -15.72 1.11
N ILE A 111 13.67 -14.63 1.81
CA ILE A 111 14.08 -14.65 3.21
C ILE A 111 12.85 -14.36 4.04
N GLU A 112 12.56 -15.22 5.00
CA GLU A 112 11.45 -15.10 5.91
C GLU A 112 11.95 -14.76 7.32
N ILE A 113 11.35 -13.75 7.95
CA ILE A 113 11.63 -13.35 9.33
C ILE A 113 10.35 -13.51 10.14
N VAL A 114 10.34 -14.51 11.03
CA VAL A 114 9.19 -14.83 11.88
C VAL A 114 9.51 -14.49 13.33
N ALA A 115 8.82 -13.49 13.87
CA ALA A 115 8.85 -13.16 15.29
C ALA A 115 7.57 -13.62 15.99
N VAL A 116 7.68 -14.37 17.09
CA VAL A 116 6.56 -14.70 17.98
C VAL A 116 6.79 -14.00 19.31
N VAL A 117 5.82 -13.23 19.78
CA VAL A 117 5.99 -12.37 20.96
C VAL A 117 4.79 -12.44 21.90
N PRO A 118 4.95 -12.05 23.17
CA PRO A 118 3.82 -11.88 24.07
C PRO A 118 2.82 -10.83 23.54
N LYS A 119 1.54 -11.03 23.84
CA LYS A 119 0.48 -10.04 23.62
C LYS A 119 0.86 -8.65 24.18
N GLY A 120 0.52 -7.59 23.45
CA GLY A 120 0.82 -6.21 23.85
C GLY A 120 2.27 -5.77 23.59
N SER A 121 3.07 -6.60 22.91
CA SER A 121 4.38 -6.19 22.40
C SER A 121 4.26 -5.09 21.33
N SER A 122 5.39 -4.45 21.03
CA SER A 122 5.51 -3.47 19.95
C SER A 122 6.36 -3.99 18.79
N LEU A 123 6.03 -3.56 17.58
CA LEU A 123 6.78 -3.82 16.36
C LEU A 123 7.35 -2.51 15.82
N GLN A 124 8.65 -2.50 15.54
CA GLN A 124 9.26 -1.48 14.68
C GLN A 124 9.99 -2.20 13.54
N THR A 125 9.62 -1.87 12.30
CA THR A 125 10.21 -2.50 11.12
C THR A 125 10.48 -1.50 10.00
N ARG A 126 11.53 -1.79 9.24
CA ARG A 126 11.90 -1.09 8.01
C ARG A 126 12.27 -2.14 6.97
N SER A 127 11.67 -2.02 5.81
CA SER A 127 11.82 -2.94 4.69
C SER A 127 11.90 -2.16 3.40
N ASP A 128 12.69 -2.64 2.44
CA ASP A 128 12.61 -2.13 1.07
C ASP A 128 11.52 -2.89 0.31
N SER A 129 11.57 -4.23 0.31
CA SER A 129 10.69 -5.06 -0.54
C SER A 129 9.97 -6.19 0.17
N ALA A 130 10.26 -6.46 1.43
CA ALA A 130 9.58 -7.51 2.18
C ALA A 130 8.20 -7.05 2.66
N ASP A 131 7.22 -7.93 2.51
CA ASP A 131 5.89 -7.78 3.09
C ASP A 131 5.97 -7.88 4.61
N ILE A 132 5.17 -7.06 5.28
CA ILE A 132 5.13 -6.95 6.73
C ILE A 132 3.75 -7.43 7.17
N GLU A 133 3.71 -8.60 7.80
CA GLU A 133 2.48 -9.13 8.41
C GLU A 133 2.60 -9.10 9.93
N ALA A 134 1.60 -8.54 10.60
CA ALA A 134 1.52 -8.45 12.06
C ALA A 134 0.16 -8.98 12.56
N THR A 135 0.17 -10.17 13.17
CA THR A 135 -1.05 -10.85 13.64
C THR A 135 -1.16 -10.88 15.16
N GLY A 136 -2.39 -10.92 15.67
CA GLY A 136 -2.67 -10.85 17.10
C GLY A 136 -2.60 -9.43 17.66
N GLN A 137 -2.93 -9.25 18.94
CA GLN A 137 -3.04 -7.92 19.55
C GLN A 137 -1.67 -7.36 19.96
N LEU A 138 -1.20 -6.36 19.22
CA LEU A 138 -0.01 -5.57 19.53
C LEU A 138 -0.39 -4.24 20.21
N ALA A 139 0.49 -3.70 21.04
CA ALA A 139 0.26 -2.35 21.59
C ALA A 139 0.60 -1.27 20.56
N ARG A 140 1.65 -1.49 19.76
CA ARG A 140 2.14 -0.50 18.80
C ARG A 140 2.80 -1.14 17.58
N VAL A 141 2.56 -0.59 16.40
CA VAL A 141 3.25 -0.96 15.16
C VAL A 141 3.79 0.30 14.46
N ASP A 142 5.11 0.39 14.26
CA ASP A 142 5.78 1.36 13.36
C ASP A 142 6.39 0.60 12.18
N ALA A 143 5.68 0.57 11.06
CA ALA A 143 6.05 -0.16 9.85
C ALA A 143 6.41 0.81 8.73
N ASN A 144 7.59 0.64 8.14
CA ASN A 144 8.03 1.41 6.98
C ASN A 144 8.47 0.45 5.88
N SER A 145 7.87 0.58 4.71
CA SER A 145 8.18 -0.21 3.51
C SER A 145 8.47 0.72 2.34
N VAL A 146 9.21 0.25 1.33
CA VAL A 146 9.23 0.94 0.02
C VAL A 146 8.18 0.31 -0.88
N SER A 147 8.27 -1.00 -1.12
CA SER A 147 7.40 -1.71 -2.07
C SER A 147 6.65 -2.92 -1.51
N GLY A 148 7.02 -3.43 -0.34
CA GLY A 148 6.27 -4.52 0.32
C GLY A 148 4.95 -4.03 0.91
N ASP A 149 3.97 -4.92 0.94
CA ASP A 149 2.66 -4.68 1.56
C ASP A 149 2.79 -4.68 3.09
N VAL A 150 1.89 -3.95 3.76
CA VAL A 150 1.79 -3.92 5.22
C VAL A 150 0.41 -4.39 5.63
N ASP A 151 0.34 -5.53 6.31
CA ASP A 151 -0.89 -6.10 6.85
C ASP A 151 -0.80 -6.20 8.39
N ILE A 152 -1.71 -5.54 9.08
CA ILE A 152 -1.75 -5.48 10.55
C ILE A 152 -3.15 -5.88 11.01
N ASP A 153 -3.27 -7.04 11.64
CA ASP A 153 -4.53 -7.58 12.15
C ASP A 153 -5.12 -6.71 13.27
N ARG A 154 -4.36 -6.46 14.34
CA ARG A 154 -4.82 -5.64 15.47
C ARG A 154 -3.68 -4.93 16.19
N ALA A 155 -3.81 -3.62 16.35
CA ALA A 155 -2.94 -2.85 17.23
C ALA A 155 -3.62 -1.60 17.80
N ASP A 156 -3.19 -1.15 18.99
CA ASP A 156 -3.77 0.04 19.62
C ASP A 156 -3.27 1.33 18.93
N ASP A 157 -1.97 1.41 18.60
CA ASP A 157 -1.33 2.51 17.84
C ASP A 157 -0.60 1.99 16.59
N ILE A 158 -1.01 2.44 15.41
CA ILE A 158 -0.39 2.09 14.12
C ILE A 158 0.19 3.33 13.45
N LYS A 159 1.46 3.22 13.06
CA LYS A 159 2.14 4.12 12.15
C LYS A 159 2.70 3.32 10.98
N ALA A 160 2.06 3.44 9.82
CA ALA A 160 2.43 2.69 8.63
C ALA A 160 2.80 3.63 7.49
N ARG A 161 3.93 3.37 6.82
CA ARG A 161 4.36 4.10 5.63
C ARG A 161 4.84 3.17 4.54
N THR A 162 4.41 3.44 3.33
CA THR A 162 4.87 2.73 2.14
C THR A 162 4.98 3.68 0.96
N THR A 163 5.79 3.34 -0.05
CA THR A 163 5.77 4.08 -1.32
C THR A 163 4.75 3.46 -2.25
N SER A 164 4.85 2.14 -2.48
CA SER A 164 4.03 1.46 -3.49
C SER A 164 3.30 0.21 -3.02
N GLY A 165 3.60 -0.33 -1.83
CA GLY A 165 2.80 -1.43 -1.27
C GLY A 165 1.45 -0.94 -0.74
N ASP A 166 0.50 -1.85 -0.53
CA ASP A 166 -0.77 -1.54 0.12
C ASP A 166 -0.63 -1.56 1.64
N ILE A 167 -1.46 -0.81 2.36
CA ILE A 167 -1.56 -0.85 3.82
C ILE A 167 -2.96 -1.36 4.20
N ARG A 168 -3.03 -2.53 4.81
CA ARG A 168 -4.26 -3.13 5.34
C ARG A 168 -4.16 -3.21 6.86
N MET A 169 -5.21 -2.75 7.52
CA MET A 169 -5.31 -2.72 8.98
C MET A 169 -6.66 -3.30 9.39
N GLY A 170 -6.67 -4.25 10.31
CA GLY A 170 -7.88 -4.78 10.93
C GLY A 170 -8.39 -3.82 12.01
N ARG A 171 -8.37 -4.26 13.28
CA ARG A 171 -8.84 -3.44 14.41
C ARG A 171 -7.77 -2.48 14.91
N THR A 172 -8.13 -1.19 14.98
CA THR A 172 -7.21 -0.16 15.46
C THR A 172 -7.94 1.05 16.06
N ASP A 173 -7.32 1.65 17.09
CA ASP A 173 -7.88 2.81 17.79
C ASP A 173 -7.12 4.13 17.49
N GLN A 174 -5.83 4.05 17.15
CA GLN A 174 -5.01 5.18 16.73
C GLN A 174 -4.21 4.86 15.47
N VAL A 175 -4.39 5.64 14.40
CA VAL A 175 -3.74 5.38 13.09
C VAL A 175 -3.08 6.62 12.51
N SER A 176 -1.87 6.43 11.98
CA SER A 176 -1.18 7.34 11.07
C SER A 176 -0.61 6.55 9.89
N ALA A 177 -1.36 6.46 8.80
CA ALA A 177 -1.00 5.69 7.61
C ALA A 177 -0.72 6.61 6.42
N HIS A 178 0.42 6.42 5.73
CA HIS A 178 0.75 7.18 4.53
C HIS A 178 1.26 6.26 3.42
N SER A 179 0.76 6.47 2.19
CA SER A 179 1.24 5.80 0.99
C SER A 179 1.50 6.82 -0.12
N VAL A 180 2.26 6.46 -1.16
CA VAL A 180 2.31 7.27 -2.40
C VAL A 180 1.34 6.69 -3.42
N SER A 181 1.50 5.42 -3.76
CA SER A 181 0.70 4.77 -4.82
C SER A 181 -0.10 3.56 -4.38
N GLY A 182 0.06 3.09 -3.15
CA GLY A 182 -0.74 1.98 -2.62
C GLY A 182 -2.06 2.42 -1.99
N ASP A 183 -2.98 1.47 -1.91
CA ASP A 183 -4.28 1.62 -1.25
C ASP A 183 -4.11 1.54 0.27
N ILE A 184 -5.01 2.21 1.00
CA ILE A 184 -5.08 2.15 2.46
C ILE A 184 -6.46 1.63 2.86
N SER A 185 -6.52 0.51 3.58
CA SER A 185 -7.75 -0.02 4.16
C SER A 185 -7.68 -0.17 5.68
N ILE A 186 -8.74 0.24 6.37
CA ILE A 186 -8.98 -0.03 7.79
C ILE A 186 -10.34 -0.70 7.92
N ASP A 187 -10.36 -1.94 8.42
CA ASP A 187 -11.58 -2.77 8.46
C ASP A 187 -12.37 -2.59 9.76
N ASP A 188 -11.73 -2.22 10.86
CA ASP A 188 -12.40 -1.97 12.14
C ASP A 188 -11.74 -0.77 12.84
N PHE A 189 -12.28 0.42 12.58
CA PHE A 189 -11.79 1.67 13.13
C PHE A 189 -12.62 2.14 14.34
N GLY A 190 -11.92 2.49 15.41
CA GLY A 190 -12.41 3.34 16.51
C GLY A 190 -11.42 4.47 16.83
N GLY A 191 -11.83 5.51 17.56
CA GLY A 191 -10.89 6.50 18.10
C GLY A 191 -10.40 7.56 17.10
N SER A 192 -9.13 7.51 16.67
CA SER A 192 -8.51 8.58 15.86
C SER A 192 -7.64 8.06 14.72
N ALA A 193 -7.97 8.38 13.47
CA ALA A 193 -7.21 7.96 12.30
C ALA A 193 -6.85 9.12 11.38
N ARG A 194 -5.61 9.10 10.87
CA ARG A 194 -5.13 9.92 9.77
C ARG A 194 -4.56 9.03 8.68
N THR A 195 -5.14 9.09 7.48
CA THR A 195 -4.72 8.28 6.32
C THR A 195 -4.48 9.19 5.12
N GLU A 196 -3.31 9.11 4.51
CA GLU A 196 -2.98 9.92 3.33
C GLU A 196 -2.36 9.07 2.23
N THR A 197 -2.80 9.25 0.99
CA THR A 197 -2.16 8.66 -0.19
C THR A 197 -2.13 9.67 -1.33
N VAL A 198 -1.30 9.48 -2.35
CA VAL A 198 -1.31 10.34 -3.54
C VAL A 198 -2.25 9.73 -4.58
N SER A 199 -1.99 8.48 -4.96
CA SER A 199 -2.69 7.84 -6.07
C SER A 199 -3.56 6.66 -5.69
N GLY A 200 -3.49 6.19 -4.43
CA GLY A 200 -4.29 5.06 -3.95
C GLY A 200 -5.70 5.45 -3.48
N ASP A 201 -6.58 4.45 -3.41
CA ASP A 201 -7.87 4.55 -2.76
C ASP A 201 -7.73 4.42 -1.23
N VAL A 202 -8.61 5.10 -0.49
CA VAL A 202 -8.71 4.97 0.96
C VAL A 202 -10.06 4.38 1.32
N ARG A 203 -10.06 3.29 2.08
CA ARG A 203 -11.27 2.62 2.59
C ARG A 203 -11.20 2.52 4.11
N VAL A 204 -12.23 3.01 4.79
CA VAL A 204 -12.31 2.93 6.26
C VAL A 204 -13.69 2.44 6.65
N HIS A 205 -13.75 1.40 7.46
CA HIS A 205 -14.96 0.93 8.11
C HIS A 205 -14.88 1.23 9.61
N ALA A 206 -15.72 2.16 10.05
CA ALA A 206 -15.80 2.57 11.45
C ALA A 206 -16.81 1.71 12.20
N THR A 207 -16.39 1.12 13.30
CA THR A 207 -17.27 0.35 14.20
C THR A 207 -17.61 1.13 15.46
N GLU A 208 -16.85 2.19 15.76
CA GLU A 208 -17.02 3.07 16.91
C GLU A 208 -16.90 4.55 16.49
N GLY A 209 -17.35 5.45 17.37
CA GLY A 209 -17.18 6.90 17.19
C GLY A 209 -15.72 7.34 17.20
N GLY A 210 -15.43 8.51 16.63
CA GLY A 210 -14.05 8.95 16.50
C GLY A 210 -13.81 10.11 15.55
N ASN A 211 -12.53 10.48 15.40
CA ASN A 211 -12.06 11.47 14.45
C ASN A 211 -11.31 10.77 13.30
N LEU A 212 -11.79 10.95 12.08
CA LEU A 212 -11.16 10.40 10.88
C LEU A 212 -10.76 11.54 9.94
N SER A 213 -9.47 11.59 9.59
CA SER A 213 -8.95 12.44 8.52
C SER A 213 -8.40 11.56 7.40
N ALA A 214 -9.00 11.60 6.22
CA ALA A 214 -8.57 10.82 5.06
C ALA A 214 -8.29 11.71 3.85
N GLY A 215 -7.12 11.58 3.25
CA GLY A 215 -6.67 12.38 2.11
C GLY A 215 -6.19 11.50 0.96
N SER A 216 -6.55 11.89 -0.26
CA SER A 216 -5.94 11.39 -1.50
C SER A 216 -5.68 12.55 -2.46
N VAL A 217 -4.87 12.36 -3.51
CA VAL A 217 -4.82 13.32 -4.62
C VAL A 217 -5.73 12.84 -5.75
N SER A 218 -5.56 11.62 -6.23
CA SER A 218 -6.35 11.08 -7.35
C SER A 218 -7.22 9.87 -7.04
N GLY A 219 -7.12 9.29 -5.84
CA GLY A 219 -7.91 8.13 -5.44
C GLY A 219 -9.25 8.48 -4.80
N ASN A 220 -10.12 7.48 -4.76
CA ASN A 220 -11.42 7.53 -4.12
C ASN A 220 -11.27 7.32 -2.62
N ILE A 221 -12.11 8.01 -1.85
CA ILE A 221 -12.18 7.85 -0.40
C ILE A 221 -13.56 7.32 -0.07
N THR A 222 -13.61 6.14 0.55
CA THR A 222 -14.85 5.51 1.01
C THR A 222 -14.78 5.29 2.51
N VAL A 223 -15.65 5.96 3.25
CA VAL A 223 -15.86 5.76 4.67
C VAL A 223 -17.23 5.11 4.86
N THR A 224 -17.28 4.06 5.65
CA THR A 224 -18.51 3.38 6.06
C THR A 224 -18.56 3.28 7.58
N ALA A 225 -19.75 3.09 8.13
CA ALA A 225 -19.96 2.88 9.56
C ALA A 225 -20.79 1.62 9.77
N SER A 226 -20.58 0.94 10.90
CA SER A 226 -21.31 -0.27 11.29
C SER A 226 -22.82 -0.02 11.45
N ASP A 227 -23.19 1.14 12.01
CA ASP A 227 -24.58 1.57 12.13
C ASP A 227 -24.74 3.11 12.12
N ALA A 228 -25.99 3.56 12.18
CA ALA A 228 -26.34 4.98 12.13
C ALA A 228 -25.95 5.77 13.40
N ASN A 229 -25.79 5.11 14.55
CA ASN A 229 -25.33 5.76 15.79
C ASN A 229 -23.83 6.01 15.70
N VAL A 230 -23.07 5.03 15.23
CA VAL A 230 -21.63 5.17 14.97
C VAL A 230 -21.40 6.27 13.93
N ALA A 231 -22.16 6.28 12.84
CA ALA A 231 -22.09 7.35 11.84
C ALA A 231 -22.30 8.77 12.43
N GLN A 232 -23.15 8.93 13.44
CA GLN A 232 -23.40 10.22 14.11
C GLN A 232 -22.27 10.64 15.07
N GLN A 233 -21.48 9.68 15.55
CA GLN A 233 -20.36 9.92 16.46
C GLN A 233 -19.02 10.11 15.72
N LEU A 234 -19.03 10.00 14.39
CA LEU A 234 -17.84 10.19 13.57
C LEU A 234 -17.70 11.64 13.13
N ASN A 235 -16.55 12.23 13.44
CA ASN A 235 -16.09 13.46 12.83
C ASN A 235 -15.17 13.11 11.66
N VAL A 236 -15.72 13.17 10.43
CA VAL A 236 -15.03 12.76 9.21
C VAL A 236 -14.60 13.98 8.40
N GLN A 237 -13.29 14.12 8.18
CA GLN A 237 -12.68 15.10 7.29
C GLN A 237 -12.02 14.37 6.12
N THR A 238 -12.50 14.63 4.92
CA THR A 238 -12.01 13.95 3.71
C THR A 238 -11.67 14.93 2.62
N SER A 239 -10.56 14.70 1.91
CA SER A 239 -10.20 15.51 0.74
C SER A 239 -9.56 14.66 -0.36
N THR A 240 -10.00 14.90 -1.60
CA THR A 240 -9.35 14.37 -2.81
C THR A 240 -9.45 15.41 -3.91
N VAL A 241 -8.45 15.47 -4.81
CA VAL A 241 -8.40 16.48 -5.87
C VAL A 241 -9.24 16.04 -7.07
N SER A 242 -9.10 14.78 -7.50
CA SER A 242 -9.81 14.24 -8.67
C SER A 242 -10.60 12.96 -8.40
N GLY A 243 -10.54 12.40 -7.19
CA GLY A 243 -11.31 11.22 -6.81
C GLY A 243 -12.73 11.53 -6.33
N ARG A 244 -13.47 10.47 -5.97
CA ARG A 244 -14.80 10.59 -5.35
C ARG A 244 -14.73 10.31 -3.86
N VAL A 245 -15.50 11.07 -3.09
CA VAL A 245 -15.69 10.85 -1.67
C VAL A 245 -17.06 10.24 -1.42
N ARG A 246 -17.10 9.18 -0.62
CA ARG A 246 -18.31 8.59 -0.04
C ARG A 246 -18.14 8.51 1.46
N THR A 247 -19.03 9.13 2.21
CA THR A 247 -19.05 9.11 3.68
C THR A 247 -20.38 8.54 4.17
N PRO A 248 -20.43 7.96 5.39
CA PRO A 248 -21.69 7.52 5.96
C PRO A 248 -22.56 8.75 6.19
N GLN A 249 -23.78 8.71 5.69
CA GLN A 249 -24.72 9.82 5.82
C GLN A 249 -25.30 9.77 7.25
N PRO A 250 -25.17 10.83 8.06
CA PRO A 250 -25.90 10.90 9.32
C PRO A 250 -27.38 10.75 8.99
N ALA A 251 -28.11 9.92 9.74
CA ALA A 251 -29.56 9.85 9.60
C ALA A 251 -30.11 11.27 9.73
N MET A 252 -30.64 11.83 8.64
CA MET A 252 -31.16 13.19 8.66
C MET A 252 -32.26 13.24 9.73
N SER A 253 -32.03 14.01 10.80
CA SER A 253 -33.07 14.37 11.75
C SER A 253 -34.23 14.99 10.96
N ALA A 254 -35.37 14.31 10.96
CA ALA A 254 -36.59 14.70 10.25
C ALA A 254 -37.28 15.92 10.89
N GLU A 255 -36.52 16.95 11.26
CA GLU A 255 -36.97 18.12 11.99
C GLU A 255 -36.60 19.40 11.24
N SER A 256 -37.05 19.53 10.00
CA SER A 256 -37.08 20.82 9.27
C SER A 256 -38.21 20.87 8.24
N ARG A 257 -39.38 20.30 8.57
CA ARG A 257 -40.60 20.42 7.75
C ARG A 257 -41.71 21.23 8.41
N ARG A 258 -41.39 22.23 9.23
CA ARG A 258 -42.40 23.11 9.84
C ARG A 258 -41.97 24.58 9.97
N ARG A 259 -41.68 25.23 8.85
CA ARG A 259 -41.88 26.66 8.55
C ARG A 259 -41.96 26.69 7.01
N ASP A 260 -43.11 26.79 6.37
CA ASP A 260 -43.98 27.97 6.33
C ASP A 260 -45.42 27.55 5.99
N ASP A 261 -46.32 27.61 6.98
CA ASP A 261 -47.75 27.70 6.72
C ASP A 261 -48.36 28.64 7.77
N SER A 262 -48.23 29.94 7.52
CA SER A 262 -48.96 30.96 8.27
C SER A 262 -49.13 32.23 7.45
N GLY A 263 -50.25 32.27 6.73
CA GLY A 263 -51.19 33.40 6.68
C GLY A 263 -50.64 34.82 6.52
N GLY A 264 -50.56 35.30 5.28
CA GLY A 264 -50.55 36.73 4.96
C GLY A 264 -51.92 37.19 4.45
N ALA A 265 -52.76 37.69 5.36
CA ALA A 265 -54.05 38.30 5.06
C ALA A 265 -53.91 39.45 4.04
N ARG A 266 -54.62 39.37 2.91
CA ARG A 266 -54.74 40.48 1.96
C ARG A 266 -56.09 41.15 2.13
N ASN A 267 -56.08 42.30 2.80
CA ASN A 267 -57.17 43.27 2.78
C ASN A 267 -56.61 44.63 2.36
N TYR A 268 -56.88 45.05 1.13
CA TYR A 268 -56.97 46.46 0.77
C TYR A 268 -58.10 46.65 -0.24
N LYS A 269 -59.04 47.51 0.14
CA LYS A 269 -60.18 48.01 -0.63
C LYS A 269 -59.99 49.52 -0.71
N THR A 270 -60.07 50.09 -1.91
CA THR A 270 -60.33 51.50 -2.34
C THR A 270 -59.43 51.80 -3.55
N GLY A 271 -59.86 52.43 -4.64
CA GLY A 271 -61.10 53.14 -4.94
C GLY A 271 -61.23 53.32 -6.45
N ARG A 272 -62.44 53.68 -6.85
CA ARG A 272 -62.95 53.74 -8.22
C ARG A 272 -63.01 55.21 -8.65
N THR A 273 -62.40 55.55 -9.77
CA THR A 273 -62.66 56.79 -10.53
C THR A 273 -62.25 56.56 -11.99
N GLY A 274 -63.20 56.64 -12.93
CA GLY A 274 -62.96 56.69 -14.38
C GLY A 274 -62.81 58.14 -14.87
N PRO A 275 -63.16 58.51 -16.12
CA PRO A 275 -63.40 57.73 -17.35
C PRO A 275 -62.68 58.31 -18.61
N GLY A 276 -62.85 57.67 -19.77
CA GLY A 276 -62.45 58.19 -21.10
C GLY A 276 -61.21 57.46 -21.67
N GLN A 277 -61.10 57.08 -22.94
CA GLN A 277 -61.77 57.53 -24.15
C GLN A 277 -61.58 56.45 -25.24
N ALA A 278 -62.55 56.36 -26.14
CA ALA A 278 -62.55 55.48 -27.31
C ALA A 278 -61.61 55.96 -28.44
N ALA A 279 -61.15 55.02 -29.27
CA ALA A 279 -60.95 55.11 -30.73
C ALA A 279 -60.04 53.94 -31.15
N ASP A 280 -60.44 52.98 -31.97
CA ASP A 280 -60.80 53.02 -33.39
C ASP A 280 -59.68 52.35 -34.22
N ARG A 281 -60.12 51.41 -35.06
CA ARG A 281 -59.56 50.79 -36.29
C ARG A 281 -58.09 51.12 -36.66
N THR A 282 -57.28 50.19 -37.15
CA THR A 282 -57.41 49.50 -38.46
C THR A 282 -56.24 48.51 -38.60
N LEU A 283 -56.45 47.48 -39.44
CA LEU A 283 -55.53 46.54 -40.09
C LEU A 283 -54.02 46.75 -39.92
#